data_AF-A0A8J6DEY6-F1
#
_entry.id   AF-A0A8J6DEY6-F1
#
_cell.length_a   1.000
_cell.length_b   1.000
_cell.length_c   1.000
_cell.angle_alpha   90.00
_cell.angle_beta   90.00
_cell.angle_gamma   90.00
#
_symmetry.space_group_name_H-M   'P 1'
#
loop_
_entity.id
_entity.type
_entity.pdbx_description
1 polymer ?
#
loop_
_entity_poly.entity_id
_entity_poly.type
_entity_poly.pdbx_seq_one_letter_code
_entity_poly.pdbx_strand_id
1 'polypeptide(L)'
;GGHAQVGAPVLDTGINGRSLEDARTVRTNRQYQQEKRQPRGRLNAELEAKTADLVRQAEEIILKTKNTDPVNKVQNKLYSANKGRKTNSSVKLKYSDVQTANDVAIPDDFSDFSLAKTISKIEGQMEEEGLSDYADDDIFCGVSKDIGTEAQIRFLKAKLHVMQEELDNVVCDCNKKEDEIQDLKSQVKNFEEDSVRQQRTINLQQSQTEKYKTLFEEAIKKCDGLQQQLSSVERELENKRRLQKQAATSQSATEVRLNRALEEAEKYKSELSKLRQNNK
;
A
#
# COMPACT_ATOMS: atom_id res chain seq x y z
N GLY A 1 -60.27 -60.39 -66.11
CA GLY A 1 -59.73 -60.40 -64.73
C GLY A 1 -58.23 -60.42 -64.82
N GLY A 2 -57.46 -59.77 -63.97
CA GLY A 2 -57.73 -59.03 -62.75
C GLY A 2 -56.42 -58.38 -62.31
N HIS A 3 -56.56 -57.38 -61.44
CA HIS A 3 -55.53 -56.59 -60.77
C HIS A 3 -54.32 -57.39 -60.22
N ALA A 4 -53.14 -56.75 -60.18
CA ALA A 4 -52.43 -56.48 -58.93
C ALA A 4 -51.26 -55.49 -59.12
N GLN A 5 -51.05 -54.72 -58.07
CA GLN A 5 -50.26 -53.50 -57.95
C GLN A 5 -49.25 -53.73 -56.82
N VAL A 6 -47.96 -53.46 -57.04
CA VAL A 6 -46.93 -53.31 -55.99
C VAL A 6 -45.87 -52.37 -56.59
N GLY A 7 -45.57 -51.16 -56.10
CA GLY A 7 -45.55 -50.68 -54.72
C GLY A 7 -44.10 -50.54 -54.26
N ALA A 8 -43.34 -49.59 -54.83
CA ALA A 8 -41.99 -49.28 -54.39
C ALA A 8 -42.03 -48.32 -53.18
N PRO A 9 -41.32 -48.59 -52.07
CA PRO A 9 -41.21 -47.64 -50.99
C PRO A 9 -40.06 -46.67 -51.28
N VAL A 10 -40.40 -45.41 -51.57
CA VAL A 10 -39.46 -44.29 -51.45
C VAL A 10 -39.42 -43.95 -49.97
N LEU A 11 -38.37 -44.39 -49.28
CA LEU A 11 -38.10 -43.99 -47.89
C LEU A 11 -37.67 -42.53 -47.90
N ASP A 12 -38.58 -41.68 -47.44
CA ASP A 12 -38.34 -40.30 -47.04
C ASP A 12 -37.32 -40.28 -45.89
N THR A 13 -36.08 -39.93 -46.21
CA THR A 13 -35.05 -39.56 -45.22
C THR A 13 -34.91 -38.05 -45.15
N GLY A 14 -36.01 -37.32 -45.02
CA GLY A 14 -36.02 -35.96 -44.50
C GLY A 14 -36.38 -35.98 -43.03
N ILE A 15 -35.82 -35.06 -42.23
CA ILE A 15 -36.20 -34.81 -40.82
C ILE A 15 -35.53 -35.75 -39.80
N ASN A 16 -34.19 -35.74 -39.72
CA ASN A 16 -33.48 -36.03 -38.46
C ASN A 16 -32.15 -35.27 -38.27
N GLY A 17 -31.72 -34.45 -39.24
CA GLY A 17 -30.46 -33.69 -39.15
C GLY A 17 -30.49 -32.47 -38.24
N ARG A 18 -31.65 -31.84 -38.02
CA ARG A 18 -31.75 -30.57 -37.29
C ARG A 18 -31.61 -30.70 -35.76
N SER A 19 -32.02 -31.83 -35.17
CA SER A 19 -31.98 -32.01 -33.71
C SER A 19 -30.58 -32.33 -33.16
N LEU A 20 -29.75 -33.02 -33.95
CA LEU A 20 -28.38 -33.41 -33.56
C LEU A 20 -27.39 -32.25 -33.60
N GLU A 21 -27.56 -31.29 -34.53
CA GLU A 21 -26.73 -30.08 -34.57
C GLU A 21 -27.07 -29.10 -33.46
N ASP A 22 -28.36 -28.95 -33.11
CA ASP A 22 -28.79 -28.15 -31.96
C ASP A 22 -28.27 -28.73 -30.64
N ALA A 23 -28.32 -30.05 -30.46
CA ALA A 23 -27.78 -30.72 -29.27
C ALA A 23 -26.24 -30.59 -29.16
N ARG A 24 -25.51 -30.62 -30.29
CA ARG A 24 -24.06 -30.36 -30.31
C ARG A 24 -23.76 -28.91 -29.95
N THR A 25 -24.51 -27.96 -30.50
CA THR A 25 -24.34 -26.51 -30.28
C THR A 25 -24.66 -26.11 -28.83
N VAL A 26 -25.67 -26.73 -28.22
CA VAL A 26 -25.99 -26.53 -26.80
C VAL A 26 -24.92 -27.14 -25.89
N ARG A 27 -24.37 -28.32 -26.23
CA ARG A 27 -23.25 -28.92 -25.47
C ARG A 27 -21.99 -28.09 -25.54
N THR A 28 -21.61 -27.59 -26.71
CA THR A 28 -20.42 -26.73 -26.86
C THR A 28 -20.59 -25.40 -26.16
N ASN A 29 -21.78 -24.77 -26.21
CA ASN A 29 -22.05 -23.56 -25.43
C ASN A 29 -22.00 -23.82 -23.92
N ARG A 30 -22.48 -24.97 -23.43
CA ARG A 30 -22.41 -25.34 -22.01
C ARG A 30 -20.97 -25.59 -21.55
N GLN A 31 -20.15 -26.21 -22.39
CA GLN A 31 -18.71 -26.38 -22.14
C GLN A 31 -17.98 -25.03 -22.12
N TYR A 32 -18.25 -24.14 -23.08
CA TYR A 32 -17.68 -22.79 -23.10
C TYR A 32 -18.03 -21.97 -21.85
N GLN A 33 -19.27 -22.09 -21.37
CA GLN A 33 -19.72 -21.40 -20.15
C GLN A 33 -19.11 -22.02 -18.89
N GLN A 34 -18.92 -23.34 -18.82
CA GLN A 34 -18.21 -23.99 -17.71
C GLN A 34 -16.72 -23.62 -17.71
N GLU A 35 -16.08 -23.60 -18.87
CA GLU A 35 -14.65 -23.28 -19.03
C GLU A 35 -14.34 -21.82 -18.68
N LYS A 36 -15.28 -20.89 -18.86
CA LYS A 36 -15.15 -19.51 -18.35
C LYS A 36 -15.50 -19.35 -16.86
N ARG A 37 -16.33 -20.22 -16.28
CA ARG A 37 -16.69 -20.19 -14.84
C ARG A 37 -15.61 -20.79 -13.95
N GLN A 38 -14.91 -21.83 -14.42
CA GLN A 38 -13.79 -22.49 -13.73
C GLN A 38 -12.68 -21.51 -13.28
N PRO A 39 -12.09 -20.68 -14.16
CA PRO A 39 -11.03 -19.74 -13.78
C PRO A 39 -11.56 -18.59 -12.91
N ARG A 40 -12.80 -18.13 -13.12
CA ARG A 40 -13.42 -17.13 -12.24
C ARG A 40 -13.60 -17.64 -10.82
N GLY A 41 -14.04 -18.89 -10.65
CA GLY A 41 -14.16 -19.52 -9.33
C GLY A 41 -12.80 -19.67 -8.63
N ARG A 42 -11.76 -20.06 -9.37
CA ARG A 42 -10.39 -20.17 -8.83
C ARG A 42 -9.82 -18.82 -8.41
N LEU A 43 -9.97 -17.79 -9.24
CA LEU A 43 -9.54 -16.42 -8.93
C LEU A 43 -10.28 -15.86 -7.72
N ASN A 44 -11.58 -16.12 -7.59
CA ASN A 44 -12.36 -15.67 -6.44
C ASN A 44 -11.95 -16.38 -5.15
N ALA A 45 -11.70 -17.70 -5.21
CA ALA A 45 -11.19 -18.46 -4.07
C ALA A 45 -9.79 -18.01 -3.65
N GLU A 46 -8.91 -17.69 -4.60
CA GLU A 46 -7.58 -17.15 -4.30
C GLU A 46 -7.65 -15.73 -3.70
N LEU A 47 -8.59 -14.91 -4.19
CA LEU A 47 -8.90 -13.59 -3.61
C LEU A 47 -9.42 -13.71 -2.17
N GLU A 48 -10.34 -14.63 -1.90
CA GLU A 48 -10.86 -14.90 -0.56
C GLU A 48 -9.75 -15.39 0.37
N ALA A 49 -8.90 -16.32 -0.08
CA ALA A 49 -7.77 -16.82 0.70
C ALA A 49 -6.74 -15.70 1.04
N LYS A 50 -6.37 -14.88 0.05
CA LYS A 50 -5.48 -13.73 0.27
C LYS A 50 -6.08 -12.69 1.19
N THR A 51 -7.39 -12.45 1.09
CA THR A 51 -8.10 -11.52 1.98
C THR A 51 -8.11 -12.05 3.41
N ALA A 52 -8.34 -13.35 3.62
CA ALA A 52 -8.29 -13.97 4.93
C ALA A 52 -6.88 -13.89 5.57
N ASP A 53 -5.82 -14.11 4.79
CA ASP A 53 -4.45 -13.98 5.27
C ASP A 53 -4.08 -12.54 5.65
N LEU A 54 -4.52 -11.56 4.86
CA LEU A 54 -4.29 -10.14 5.14
C LEU A 54 -5.01 -9.69 6.42
N VAL A 55 -6.26 -10.16 6.61
CA VAL A 55 -7.05 -9.90 7.84
C VAL A 55 -6.35 -10.50 9.05
N ARG A 56 -5.86 -11.74 8.95
CA ARG A 56 -5.12 -12.40 10.04
C ARG A 56 -3.82 -11.65 10.40
N GLN A 57 -3.06 -11.17 9.42
CA GLN A 57 -1.89 -10.32 9.67
C GLN A 57 -2.27 -9.00 10.35
N ALA A 58 -3.36 -8.37 9.91
CA ALA A 58 -3.85 -7.14 10.53
C ALA A 58 -4.27 -7.37 11.99
N GLU A 59 -4.97 -8.47 12.28
CA GLU A 59 -5.33 -8.87 13.65
C GLU A 59 -4.09 -9.12 14.51
N GLU A 60 -3.07 -9.79 13.99
CA GLU A 60 -1.80 -10.02 14.69
C GLU A 60 -1.07 -8.71 15.02
N ILE A 61 -1.04 -7.75 14.09
CA ILE A 61 -0.45 -6.41 14.30
C ILE A 61 -1.26 -5.63 15.33
N ILE A 62 -2.60 -5.71 15.29
CA ILE A 62 -3.48 -5.04 16.27
C ILE A 62 -3.29 -5.65 17.66
N LEU A 63 -3.10 -6.96 17.78
CA LEU A 63 -2.82 -7.62 19.05
C LEU A 63 -1.43 -7.26 19.59
N LYS A 64 -0.41 -7.17 18.72
CA LYS A 64 0.94 -6.73 19.11
C LYS A 64 0.97 -5.27 19.57
N THR A 65 0.23 -4.39 18.90
CA THR A 65 0.13 -2.96 19.26
C THR A 65 -0.74 -2.70 20.51
N LYS A 66 -1.73 -3.54 20.81
CA LYS A 66 -2.50 -3.47 22.07
C LYS A 66 -1.71 -3.89 23.32
N ASN A 67 -0.59 -4.59 23.16
CA ASN A 67 0.34 -4.92 24.24
C ASN A 67 1.44 -3.86 24.43
N THR A 68 1.34 -2.72 23.75
CA THR A 68 2.23 -1.55 23.91
C THR A 68 1.37 -0.34 24.25
N ASP A 69 1.63 0.30 25.39
CA ASP A 69 0.80 1.38 25.95
C ASP A 69 0.62 2.57 24.96
N PRO A 70 -0.54 3.28 25.01
CA PRO A 70 -0.88 4.28 24.01
C PRO A 70 -0.16 5.61 24.26
N VAL A 71 0.84 5.95 23.44
CA VAL A 71 1.44 7.30 23.39
C VAL A 71 0.77 8.14 22.30
N ASN A 72 -0.07 9.06 22.79
CA ASN A 72 -0.45 10.39 22.29
C ASN A 72 -0.63 10.68 20.79
N LYS A 73 -1.86 11.13 20.50
CA LYS A 73 -2.32 11.86 19.31
C LYS A 73 -1.53 13.15 19.10
N VAL A 74 -1.06 13.38 17.87
CA VAL A 74 -0.92 14.74 17.31
C VAL A 74 -1.49 14.75 15.90
N GLN A 75 -2.55 15.54 15.73
CA GLN A 75 -3.16 15.90 14.45
C GLN A 75 -2.18 16.78 13.67
N ASN A 76 -1.98 16.51 12.38
CA ASN A 76 -1.49 17.55 11.47
C ASN A 76 -2.32 17.58 10.20
N LYS A 77 -2.89 18.76 9.94
CA LYS A 77 -3.90 19.08 8.94
C LYS A 77 -3.32 20.17 8.03
N LEU A 78 -3.07 19.83 6.77
CA LEU A 78 -2.97 20.70 5.56
C LEU A 78 -1.83 21.75 5.59
N TYR A 79 -1.17 22.17 4.50
CA TYR A 79 -1.67 22.60 3.20
C TYR A 79 -0.59 22.53 2.11
N SER A 80 -1.07 22.33 0.88
CA SER A 80 -0.40 22.47 -0.41
C SER A 80 -0.08 23.94 -0.74
N ALA A 81 1.11 24.23 -1.28
CA ALA A 81 1.35 25.40 -2.12
C ALA A 81 2.55 25.19 -3.07
N ASN A 82 2.25 25.06 -4.36
CA ASN A 82 3.21 25.17 -5.46
C ASN A 82 3.67 26.63 -5.64
N LYS A 83 4.98 26.88 -5.73
CA LYS A 83 5.57 27.91 -6.60
C LYS A 83 6.99 27.51 -7.02
N GLY A 84 7.18 27.26 -8.31
CA GLY A 84 8.51 27.15 -8.90
C GLY A 84 9.14 28.52 -9.14
N ARG A 85 10.46 28.56 -9.36
CA ARG A 85 11.14 29.15 -10.55
C ARG A 85 12.67 29.05 -10.43
N LYS A 86 13.23 28.35 -11.43
CA LYS A 86 14.56 28.37 -12.09
C LYS A 86 15.71 29.27 -11.57
N THR A 87 16.85 28.60 -11.39
CA THR A 87 18.25 28.89 -11.83
C THR A 87 18.87 30.27 -11.57
N ASN A 88 20.04 30.31 -10.89
CA ASN A 88 21.35 30.64 -11.49
C ASN A 88 22.52 30.67 -10.47
N SER A 89 23.64 30.06 -10.91
CA SER A 89 25.05 30.45 -10.77
C SER A 89 25.76 30.65 -9.42
N SER A 90 26.91 29.95 -9.36
CA SER A 90 28.24 30.37 -8.93
C SER A 90 28.65 30.21 -7.47
N VAL A 91 29.57 29.24 -7.32
CA VAL A 91 30.58 29.08 -6.28
C VAL A 91 31.23 30.41 -5.91
N LYS A 92 31.24 30.74 -4.62
CA LYS A 92 32.35 31.39 -3.91
C LYS A 92 32.21 31.17 -2.40
N LEU A 93 33.18 30.46 -1.85
CA LEU A 93 33.44 30.31 -0.42
C LEU A 93 33.59 31.68 0.26
N LYS A 94 32.78 31.94 1.28
CA LYS A 94 33.11 32.79 2.43
C LYS A 94 32.43 32.23 3.66
N TYR A 95 33.24 31.87 4.66
CA TYR A 95 32.79 31.61 6.03
C TYR A 95 31.97 32.82 6.48
N SER A 96 30.69 32.61 6.76
CA SER A 96 29.81 33.62 7.33
C SER A 96 29.27 33.06 8.63
N ASP A 97 29.66 33.73 9.70
CA ASP A 97 28.89 34.06 10.89
C ASP A 97 27.54 33.33 11.06
N VAL A 98 27.41 32.70 12.22
CA VAL A 98 26.31 31.80 12.58
C VAL A 98 24.98 32.55 12.45
N GLN A 99 24.20 32.20 11.43
CA GLN A 99 22.80 32.60 11.32
C GLN A 99 22.03 31.88 12.41
N THR A 100 21.76 32.58 13.51
CA THR A 100 20.75 32.18 14.50
C THR A 100 19.43 31.95 13.76
N ALA A 101 18.90 30.74 13.85
CA ALA A 101 17.63 30.38 13.24
C ALA A 101 16.50 31.26 13.81
N ASN A 102 15.65 31.79 12.94
CA ASN A 102 14.49 32.65 13.27
C ASN A 102 13.35 31.95 14.04
N ASP A 103 13.58 30.78 14.65
CA ASP A 103 12.55 29.98 15.35
C ASP A 103 12.95 29.63 16.79
N VAL A 104 13.73 30.51 17.42
CA VAL A 104 13.99 30.45 18.85
C VAL A 104 13.40 31.70 19.48
N ALA A 105 12.32 31.53 20.25
CA ALA A 105 11.83 32.56 21.14
C ALA A 105 12.90 32.80 22.22
N ILE A 106 13.73 33.83 22.03
CA ILE A 106 14.57 34.36 23.11
C ILE A 106 13.67 35.33 23.88
N PRO A 107 13.32 35.05 25.16
CA PRO A 107 12.57 36.00 25.96
C PRO A 107 13.35 37.32 26.07
N ASP A 108 12.67 38.45 25.86
CA ASP A 108 13.25 39.81 25.85
C ASP A 108 14.01 40.22 27.14
N ASP A 109 13.96 39.38 28.19
CA ASP A 109 14.54 39.61 29.52
C ASP A 109 16.02 39.19 29.66
N PHE A 110 16.67 38.74 28.58
CA PHE A 110 18.08 38.27 28.61
C PHE A 110 19.09 39.23 27.98
N SER A 111 18.68 40.43 27.56
CA SER A 111 19.61 41.46 27.03
C SER A 111 20.65 41.91 28.06
N ASP A 112 20.41 41.64 29.35
CA ASP A 112 21.33 41.98 30.45
C ASP A 112 22.39 40.89 30.73
N PHE A 113 22.30 39.72 30.10
CA PHE A 113 23.28 38.63 30.29
C PHE A 113 24.43 38.74 29.27
N SER A 114 25.32 39.69 29.48
CA SER A 114 26.57 39.76 28.71
C SER A 114 27.56 38.74 29.26
N LEU A 115 27.87 37.70 28.49
CA LEU A 115 28.91 36.72 28.81
C LEU A 115 30.26 37.40 29.12
N ALA A 116 30.57 38.49 28.42
CA ALA A 116 31.77 39.30 28.68
C ALA A 116 31.76 39.92 30.08
N LYS A 117 30.60 40.36 30.56
CA LYS A 117 30.43 40.93 31.91
C LYS A 117 30.56 39.85 33.00
N THR A 118 30.11 38.63 32.72
CA THR A 118 30.31 37.47 33.59
C THR A 118 31.78 37.06 33.66
N ILE A 119 32.47 37.04 32.51
CA ILE A 119 33.91 36.72 32.44
C ILE A 119 34.73 37.78 33.19
N SER A 120 34.51 39.07 32.95
CA SER A 120 35.21 40.14 33.69
C SER A 120 34.92 40.12 35.19
N LYS A 121 33.73 39.65 35.61
CA LYS A 121 33.42 39.48 37.04
C LYS A 121 34.19 38.31 37.66
N ILE A 122 34.35 37.21 36.93
CA ILE A 122 35.12 36.04 37.39
C ILE A 122 36.62 36.37 37.42
N GLU A 123 37.14 37.02 36.39
CA GLU A 123 38.54 37.45 36.32
C GLU A 123 38.87 38.47 37.41
N GLY A 124 37.99 39.46 37.64
CA GLY A 124 38.15 40.42 38.74
C GLY A 124 38.08 39.78 40.13
N GLN A 125 37.24 38.76 40.32
CA GLN A 125 37.18 38.00 41.58
C GLN A 125 38.44 37.15 41.83
N MET A 126 39.11 36.67 40.77
CA MET A 126 40.38 35.94 40.90
C MET A 126 41.59 36.87 41.15
N GLU A 127 41.50 38.14 40.75
CA GLU A 127 42.57 39.13 40.98
C GLU A 127 42.44 39.85 42.34
N GLU A 128 41.23 40.00 42.89
CA GLU A 128 40.98 40.64 44.20
C GLU A 128 41.21 39.68 45.39
N GLU A 129 41.06 38.37 45.21
CA GLU A 129 41.45 37.36 46.21
C GLU A 129 42.94 37.02 46.08
N GLY A 130 43.75 38.09 46.13
CA GLY A 130 45.18 37.99 46.27
C GLY A 130 45.51 37.19 47.52
N LEU A 131 46.15 36.04 47.29
CA LEU A 131 46.99 35.28 48.22
C LEU A 131 47.15 35.97 49.58
N SER A 132 46.24 35.70 50.50
CA SER A 132 46.57 35.87 51.90
C SER A 132 47.58 34.78 52.22
N ASP A 133 48.85 35.17 52.13
CA ASP A 133 50.00 34.49 52.70
C ASP A 133 49.83 34.47 54.23
N TYR A 134 48.83 33.71 54.70
CA TYR A 134 48.78 33.24 56.08
C TYR A 134 49.66 32.01 56.11
N ALA A 135 50.95 32.24 56.27
CA ALA A 135 51.78 31.32 57.00
C ALA A 135 51.16 31.11 58.38
N ASP A 136 50.31 30.10 58.51
CA ASP A 136 50.22 29.32 59.74
C ASP A 136 49.72 27.90 59.41
N ASP A 137 50.69 27.00 59.36
CA ASP A 137 50.57 25.55 59.28
C ASP A 137 49.92 24.94 60.55
N ASP A 138 48.85 25.53 61.06
CA ASP A 138 48.10 25.04 62.24
C ASP A 138 46.60 24.84 61.94
N ILE A 139 46.20 24.72 60.66
CA ILE A 139 44.86 24.24 60.25
C ILE A 139 44.89 22.70 60.07
N PHE A 140 45.38 21.98 61.08
CA PHE A 140 44.89 20.61 61.27
C PHE A 140 43.57 20.70 62.02
N CYS A 141 42.48 20.86 61.28
CA CYS A 141 41.13 20.82 61.85
C CYS A 141 40.87 19.42 62.43
N GLY A 142 40.92 19.29 63.75
CA GLY A 142 40.18 18.24 64.47
C GLY A 142 40.91 17.47 65.57
N VAL A 143 42.22 17.68 65.75
CA VAL A 143 42.95 16.98 66.84
C VAL A 143 43.76 18.00 67.61
N SER A 144 43.25 18.37 68.78
CA SER A 144 43.91 19.30 69.68
C SER A 144 45.33 18.83 70.01
N LYS A 145 46.24 19.80 70.20
CA LYS A 145 47.65 19.64 70.62
C LYS A 145 47.79 18.83 71.94
N ASP A 146 46.67 18.51 72.57
CA ASP A 146 46.50 17.72 73.80
C ASP A 146 46.58 16.20 73.58
N ILE A 147 46.38 15.69 72.36
CA ILE A 147 46.54 14.25 72.06
C ILE A 147 48.02 13.97 71.70
N GLY A 148 48.62 12.96 72.33
CA GLY A 148 50.00 12.56 72.03
C GLY A 148 50.22 12.17 70.56
N THR A 149 51.44 12.37 70.06
CA THR A 149 51.82 12.14 68.64
C THR A 149 51.45 10.75 68.11
N GLU A 150 51.49 9.73 68.96
CA GLU A 150 51.08 8.36 68.61
C GLU A 150 49.59 8.24 68.27
N ALA A 151 48.73 8.98 68.97
CA ALA A 151 47.30 9.00 68.69
C ALA A 151 46.98 9.75 67.39
N GLN A 152 47.73 10.83 67.08
CA GLN A 152 47.62 11.56 65.81
C GLN A 152 47.98 10.67 64.61
N ILE A 153 49.08 9.90 64.73
CA ILE A 153 49.49 8.93 63.69
C ILE A 153 48.40 7.87 63.45
N ARG A 154 47.76 7.37 64.52
CA ARG A 154 46.67 6.39 64.40
C ARG A 154 45.45 6.98 63.68
N PHE A 155 45.07 8.21 64.03
CA PHE A 155 43.96 8.91 63.37
C PHE A 155 44.23 9.13 61.87
N LEU A 156 45.42 9.61 61.51
CA LEU A 156 45.81 9.80 60.11
C LEU A 156 45.83 8.49 59.32
N LYS A 157 46.36 7.40 59.92
CA LYS A 157 46.31 6.07 59.30
C LYS A 157 44.89 5.59 59.07
N ALA A 158 43.98 5.81 60.03
CA ALA A 158 42.58 5.46 59.86
C ALA A 158 41.93 6.29 58.73
N LYS A 159 42.18 7.60 58.69
CA LYS A 159 41.67 8.48 57.62
C LYS A 159 42.19 8.07 56.24
N LEU A 160 43.49 7.78 56.12
CA LEU A 160 44.09 7.28 54.88
C LEU A 160 43.45 5.96 54.44
N HIS A 161 43.16 5.06 55.39
CA HIS A 161 42.53 3.79 55.06
C HIS A 161 41.10 3.97 54.55
N VAL A 162 40.30 4.81 55.21
CA VAL A 162 38.94 5.15 54.76
C VAL A 162 38.97 5.81 53.38
N MET A 163 39.87 6.76 53.16
CA MET A 163 40.01 7.41 51.84
C MET A 163 40.47 6.43 50.75
N GLN A 164 41.33 5.47 51.07
CA GLN A 164 41.74 4.43 50.12
C GLN A 164 40.57 3.51 49.77
N GLU A 165 39.77 3.11 50.76
CA GLU A 165 38.56 2.30 50.54
C GLU A 165 37.53 3.05 49.70
N GLU A 166 37.30 4.35 49.94
CA GLU A 166 36.42 5.19 49.12
C GLU A 166 36.92 5.30 47.67
N LEU A 167 38.23 5.44 47.46
CA LEU A 167 38.81 5.45 46.12
C LEU A 167 38.62 4.12 45.41
N ASP A 168 38.89 3.00 46.09
CA ASP A 168 38.73 1.65 45.53
C ASP A 168 37.26 1.37 45.18
N ASN A 169 36.32 1.84 46.01
CA ASN A 169 34.89 1.76 45.74
C ASN A 169 34.50 2.54 44.47
N VAL A 170 34.95 3.79 44.33
CA VAL A 170 34.69 4.60 43.13
C VAL A 170 35.30 3.96 41.89
N VAL A 171 36.52 3.42 41.98
CA VAL A 171 37.17 2.69 40.87
C VAL A 171 36.35 1.46 40.45
N CYS A 172 35.87 0.68 41.43
CA CYS A 172 35.02 -0.48 41.14
C CYS A 172 33.73 -0.07 40.42
N ASP A 173 33.09 1.01 40.86
CA ASP A 173 31.86 1.52 40.24
C ASP A 173 32.12 2.09 38.85
N CYS A 174 33.24 2.78 38.62
CA CYS A 174 33.66 3.21 37.28
C CYS A 174 33.83 2.02 36.33
N ASN A 175 34.44 0.92 36.79
CA ASN A 175 34.60 -0.28 35.95
C ASN A 175 33.25 -0.92 35.60
N LYS A 176 32.33 -1.03 36.57
CA LYS A 176 30.97 -1.53 36.29
C LYS A 176 30.24 -0.65 35.27
N LYS A 177 30.38 0.67 35.38
CA LYS A 177 29.77 1.62 34.44
C LYS A 177 30.40 1.55 33.06
N GLU A 178 31.70 1.31 32.96
CA GLU A 178 32.38 1.07 31.68
C GLU A 178 31.84 -0.20 31.00
N ASP A 179 31.67 -1.30 31.74
CA ASP A 179 31.08 -2.54 31.23
C ASP A 179 29.64 -2.30 30.73
N GLU A 180 28.80 -1.63 31.53
CA GLU A 180 27.45 -1.23 31.13
C GLU A 180 27.44 -0.37 29.85
N ILE A 181 28.38 0.58 29.72
CA ILE A 181 28.53 1.42 28.53
C ILE A 181 28.88 0.58 27.31
N GLN A 182 29.78 -0.40 27.44
CA GLN A 182 30.17 -1.29 26.35
C GLN A 182 29.00 -2.19 25.90
N ASP A 183 28.21 -2.69 26.84
CA ASP A 183 27.00 -3.46 26.55
C ASP A 183 25.95 -2.61 25.84
N LEU A 184 25.67 -1.40 26.34
CA LEU A 184 24.73 -0.47 25.72
C LEU A 184 25.19 -0.08 24.31
N LYS A 185 26.49 0.18 24.11
CA LYS A 185 27.06 0.48 22.80
C LYS A 185 26.88 -0.68 21.81
N SER A 186 27.05 -1.91 22.27
CA SER A 186 26.82 -3.10 21.46
C SER A 186 25.34 -3.25 21.09
N GLN A 187 24.43 -2.97 22.02
CA GLN A 187 22.99 -2.95 21.74
C GLN A 187 22.59 -1.88 20.72
N VAL A 188 23.09 -0.65 20.86
CA VAL A 188 22.85 0.44 19.89
C VAL A 188 23.27 0.03 18.49
N LYS A 189 24.47 -0.54 18.34
CA LYS A 189 24.97 -1.03 17.05
C LYS A 189 24.05 -2.11 16.45
N ASN A 190 23.61 -3.08 17.26
CA ASN A 190 22.69 -4.11 16.79
C ASN A 190 21.35 -3.51 16.31
N PHE A 191 20.80 -2.54 17.04
CA PHE A 191 19.56 -1.86 16.65
C PHE A 191 19.72 -1.00 15.39
N GLU A 192 20.87 -0.36 15.19
CA GLU A 192 21.19 0.39 13.97
C GLU A 192 21.24 -0.55 12.74
N GLU A 193 21.93 -1.69 12.86
CA GLU A 193 22.00 -2.70 11.80
C GLU A 193 20.61 -3.28 11.47
N ASP A 194 19.81 -3.55 12.49
CA ASP A 194 18.42 -3.99 12.36
C ASP A 194 17.55 -2.94 11.66
N SER A 195 17.69 -1.66 12.02
CA SER A 195 16.98 -0.54 11.40
C SER A 195 17.31 -0.43 9.91
N VAL A 196 18.58 -0.57 9.54
CA VAL A 196 19.01 -0.57 8.12
C VAL A 196 18.43 -1.76 7.37
N ARG A 197 18.42 -2.96 7.98
CA ARG A 197 17.82 -4.15 7.36
C ARG A 197 16.32 -3.99 7.15
N GLN A 198 15.60 -3.47 8.14
CA GLN A 198 14.17 -3.19 8.04
C GLN A 198 13.89 -2.15 6.95
N GLN A 199 14.67 -1.08 6.88
CA GLN A 199 14.52 -0.06 5.85
C GLN A 199 14.66 -0.62 4.43
N ARG A 200 15.61 -1.56 4.20
CA ARG A 200 15.74 -2.25 2.91
C ARG A 200 14.49 -3.08 2.57
N THR A 201 13.92 -3.75 3.57
CA THR A 201 12.69 -4.55 3.40
C THR A 201 11.49 -3.67 3.08
N ILE A 202 11.35 -2.53 3.76
CA ILE A 202 10.31 -1.52 3.50
C ILE A 202 10.42 -1.03 2.05
N ASN A 203 11.60 -0.66 1.59
CA ASN A 203 11.80 -0.17 0.22
C ASN A 203 11.43 -1.24 -0.83
N LEU A 204 11.78 -2.51 -0.57
CA LEU A 204 11.39 -3.62 -1.45
C LEU A 204 9.86 -3.79 -1.48
N GLN A 205 9.21 -3.80 -0.33
CA GLN A 205 7.75 -3.92 -0.24
C GLN A 205 7.03 -2.72 -0.87
N GLN A 206 7.54 -1.50 -0.71
CA GLN A 206 7.01 -0.31 -1.38
C GLN A 206 7.07 -0.46 -2.91
N SER A 207 8.20 -0.95 -3.46
CA SER A 207 8.31 -1.20 -4.90
C SER A 207 7.33 -2.27 -5.40
N GLN A 208 7.08 -3.31 -4.61
CA GLN A 208 6.09 -4.35 -4.92
C GLN A 208 4.67 -3.76 -4.93
N THR A 209 4.32 -2.95 -3.93
CA THR A 209 3.02 -2.29 -3.83
C THR A 209 2.75 -1.41 -5.06
N GLU A 210 3.71 -0.59 -5.47
CA GLU A 210 3.56 0.26 -6.66
C GLU A 210 3.41 -0.58 -7.94
N LYS A 211 4.15 -1.70 -8.06
CA LYS A 211 3.99 -2.64 -9.18
C LYS A 211 2.59 -3.25 -9.23
N TYR A 212 2.05 -3.68 -8.09
CA TYR A 212 0.70 -4.26 -8.07
C TYR A 212 -0.38 -3.21 -8.32
N LYS A 213 -0.16 -1.97 -7.86
CA LYS A 213 -1.05 -0.84 -8.15
C LYS A 213 -1.13 -0.54 -9.64
N THR A 214 0.00 -0.48 -10.35
CA THR A 214 0.00 -0.25 -11.81
C THR A 214 -0.68 -1.39 -12.57
N LEU A 215 -0.40 -2.65 -12.23
CA LEU A 215 -1.07 -3.81 -12.82
C LEU A 215 -2.58 -3.82 -12.59
N PHE A 216 -3.02 -3.39 -11.40
CA PHE A 216 -4.43 -3.27 -11.07
C PHE A 216 -5.12 -2.17 -11.88
N GLU A 217 -4.50 -0.99 -12.01
CA GLU A 217 -4.99 0.10 -12.85
C GLU A 217 -5.11 -0.31 -14.33
N GLU A 218 -4.15 -1.08 -14.86
CA GLU A 218 -4.20 -1.64 -16.21
C GLU A 218 -5.35 -2.63 -16.38
N ALA A 219 -5.57 -3.50 -15.39
CA ALA A 219 -6.68 -4.45 -15.40
C ALA A 219 -8.05 -3.73 -15.40
N ILE A 220 -8.20 -2.68 -14.59
CA ILE A 220 -9.41 -1.84 -14.59
C ILE A 220 -9.65 -1.24 -15.98
N LYS A 221 -8.63 -0.59 -16.57
CA LYS A 221 -8.76 0.01 -17.91
C LYS A 221 -9.20 -1.02 -18.97
N LYS A 222 -8.68 -2.25 -18.87
CA LYS A 222 -9.07 -3.36 -19.75
C LYS A 222 -10.52 -3.80 -19.52
N CYS A 223 -10.95 -3.91 -18.26
CA CYS A 223 -12.34 -4.21 -17.91
C CYS A 223 -13.29 -3.14 -18.45
N ASP A 224 -12.96 -1.85 -18.28
CA ASP A 224 -13.76 -0.75 -18.81
C ASP A 224 -13.86 -0.79 -20.35
N GLY A 225 -12.74 -1.06 -21.02
CA GLY A 225 -12.71 -1.23 -22.48
C GLY A 225 -13.59 -2.40 -22.96
N LEU A 226 -13.52 -3.55 -22.28
CA LEU A 226 -14.38 -4.70 -22.58
C LEU A 226 -15.85 -4.41 -22.29
N GLN A 227 -16.15 -3.68 -21.21
CA GLN A 227 -17.51 -3.27 -20.86
C GLN A 227 -18.11 -2.37 -21.95
N GLN A 228 -17.34 -1.42 -22.47
CA GLN A 228 -17.77 -0.56 -23.58
C GLN A 228 -18.03 -1.35 -24.87
N GLN A 229 -17.15 -2.30 -25.21
CA GLN A 229 -17.35 -3.18 -26.37
C GLN A 229 -18.61 -4.03 -26.23
N LEU A 230 -18.84 -4.60 -25.04
CA LEU A 230 -20.03 -5.40 -24.75
C LEU A 230 -21.31 -4.57 -24.95
N SER A 231 -21.36 -3.36 -24.40
CA SER A 231 -22.49 -2.43 -24.60
C SER A 231 -22.68 -2.06 -26.09
N SER A 232 -21.60 -1.88 -26.85
CA SER A 232 -21.69 -1.59 -28.29
C SER A 232 -22.31 -2.75 -29.07
N VAL A 233 -21.83 -3.97 -28.81
CA VAL A 233 -22.32 -5.19 -29.47
C VAL A 233 -23.77 -5.47 -29.09
N GLU A 234 -24.16 -5.27 -27.83
CA GLU A 234 -25.56 -5.40 -27.40
C GLU A 234 -26.49 -4.45 -28.17
N ARG A 235 -26.07 -3.19 -28.34
CA ARG A 235 -26.83 -2.21 -29.11
C ARG A 235 -26.95 -2.57 -30.59
N GLU A 236 -25.88 -3.08 -31.21
CA GLU A 236 -25.92 -3.57 -32.58
C GLU A 236 -26.85 -4.78 -32.74
N LEU A 237 -26.80 -5.71 -31.79
CA LEU A 237 -27.65 -6.90 -31.78
C LEU A 237 -29.13 -6.53 -31.64
N GLU A 238 -29.46 -5.57 -30.78
CA GLU A 238 -30.83 -5.07 -30.64
C GLU A 238 -31.32 -4.38 -31.92
N ASN A 239 -30.46 -3.60 -32.58
CA ASN A 239 -30.79 -2.99 -33.87
C ASN A 239 -31.05 -4.06 -34.95
N LYS A 240 -30.22 -5.11 -35.03
CA LYS A 240 -30.43 -6.23 -35.96
C LYS A 240 -31.73 -6.98 -35.68
N ARG A 241 -32.07 -7.23 -34.40
CA ARG A 241 -33.36 -7.82 -34.02
C ARG A 241 -34.54 -6.95 -34.47
N ARG A 242 -34.45 -5.63 -34.31
CA ARG A 242 -35.49 -4.70 -34.77
C ARG A 242 -35.68 -4.77 -36.29
N LEU A 243 -34.58 -4.72 -37.04
CA LEU A 243 -34.59 -4.84 -38.50
C LEU A 243 -35.14 -6.20 -38.96
N GLN A 244 -34.78 -7.28 -38.28
CA GLN A 244 -35.29 -8.62 -38.57
C GLN A 244 -36.81 -8.70 -38.37
N LYS A 245 -37.34 -8.15 -37.26
CA LYS A 245 -38.79 -8.09 -37.03
C LYS A 245 -39.51 -7.30 -38.14
N GLN A 246 -38.97 -6.14 -38.50
CA GLN A 246 -39.52 -5.33 -39.59
C GLN A 246 -39.49 -6.08 -40.94
N ALA A 247 -38.36 -6.73 -41.27
CA ALA A 247 -38.24 -7.53 -42.48
C ALA A 247 -39.23 -8.70 -42.50
N ALA A 248 -39.39 -9.42 -41.39
CA ALA A 248 -40.35 -10.53 -41.29
C ALA A 248 -41.80 -10.06 -41.50
N THR A 249 -42.19 -8.90 -40.94
CA THR A 249 -43.53 -8.32 -41.18
C THR A 249 -43.74 -7.91 -42.64
N SER A 250 -42.72 -7.29 -43.26
CA SER A 250 -42.76 -6.92 -44.68
C SER A 250 -42.87 -8.16 -45.57
N GLN A 251 -42.07 -9.19 -45.29
CA GLN A 251 -42.08 -10.46 -46.01
C GLN A 251 -43.45 -11.14 -45.92
N SER A 252 -44.02 -11.26 -44.72
CA SER A 252 -45.36 -11.83 -44.53
C SER A 252 -46.43 -11.06 -45.33
N ALA A 253 -46.37 -9.73 -45.36
CA ALA A 253 -47.28 -8.92 -46.18
C ALA A 253 -47.09 -9.17 -47.69
N THR A 254 -45.85 -9.32 -48.17
CA THR A 254 -45.57 -9.65 -49.58
C THR A 254 -46.01 -11.06 -49.95
N GLU A 255 -45.85 -12.03 -49.04
CA GLU A 255 -46.26 -13.42 -49.22
C GLU A 255 -47.78 -13.54 -49.38
N VAL A 256 -48.56 -12.85 -48.55
CA VAL A 256 -50.03 -12.82 -48.67
C VAL A 256 -50.47 -12.24 -50.04
N ARG A 257 -49.82 -11.17 -50.50
CA ARG A 257 -50.12 -10.57 -51.82
C ARG A 257 -49.77 -11.51 -52.97
N LEU A 258 -48.63 -12.20 -52.86
CA LEU A 258 -48.19 -13.18 -53.84
C LEU A 258 -49.16 -14.37 -53.91
N ASN A 259 -49.55 -14.92 -52.76
CA ASN A 259 -50.49 -16.05 -52.69
C ASN A 259 -51.83 -15.69 -53.34
N ARG A 260 -52.37 -14.49 -53.09
CA ARG A 260 -53.58 -14.02 -53.77
C ARG A 260 -53.42 -13.95 -55.29
N ALA A 261 -52.30 -13.41 -55.77
CA ALA A 261 -52.04 -13.34 -57.21
C ALA A 261 -51.89 -14.74 -57.85
N LEU A 262 -51.30 -15.70 -57.12
CA LEU A 262 -51.19 -17.09 -57.55
C LEU A 262 -52.56 -17.77 -57.63
N GLU A 263 -53.43 -17.60 -56.61
CA GLU A 263 -54.80 -18.12 -56.62
C GLU A 263 -55.61 -17.57 -57.81
N GLU A 264 -55.50 -16.27 -58.09
CA GLU A 264 -56.14 -15.64 -59.25
C GLU A 264 -55.60 -16.22 -60.58
N ALA A 265 -54.28 -16.41 -60.70
CA ALA A 265 -53.66 -16.99 -61.89
C ALA A 265 -54.11 -18.45 -62.12
N GLU A 266 -54.20 -19.26 -61.06
CA GLU A 266 -54.70 -20.63 -61.12
C GLU A 266 -56.17 -20.71 -61.53
N LYS A 267 -56.99 -19.76 -61.04
CA LYS A 267 -58.38 -19.62 -61.46
C LYS A 267 -58.49 -19.35 -62.96
N TYR A 268 -57.76 -18.37 -63.49
CA TYR A 268 -57.77 -18.07 -64.93
C TYR A 268 -57.24 -19.22 -65.77
N LYS A 269 -56.20 -19.93 -65.31
CA LYS A 269 -55.68 -21.12 -65.99
C LYS A 269 -56.73 -22.23 -66.08
N SER A 270 -57.49 -22.44 -65.01
CA SER A 270 -58.57 -23.42 -64.95
C SER A 270 -59.73 -23.06 -65.87
N GLU A 271 -60.14 -21.79 -65.89
CA GLU A 271 -61.17 -21.27 -66.81
C GLU A 271 -60.75 -21.41 -68.27
N LEU A 272 -59.49 -21.08 -68.60
CA LEU A 272 -58.93 -21.25 -69.95
C LEU A 272 -58.93 -22.73 -70.37
N SER A 273 -58.55 -23.64 -69.46
CA SER A 273 -58.57 -25.08 -69.73
C SER A 273 -59.98 -25.60 -70.01
N LYS A 274 -60.98 -25.14 -69.24
CA LYS A 274 -62.39 -25.46 -69.46
C LYS A 274 -62.89 -24.94 -70.82
N LEU A 275 -62.60 -23.68 -71.15
CA LEU A 275 -62.93 -23.09 -72.45
C LEU A 275 -62.29 -23.85 -73.61
N ARG A 276 -61.05 -24.31 -73.46
CA ARG A 276 -60.37 -25.14 -74.46
C ARG A 276 -61.00 -26.52 -74.64
N GLN A 277 -61.47 -27.15 -73.56
CA GLN A 277 -62.21 -28.41 -73.65
C GLN A 277 -63.60 -28.23 -74.26
N ASN A 278 -64.29 -27.13 -73.95
CA ASN A 278 -65.64 -26.85 -74.47
C ASN A 278 -65.66 -26.43 -75.95
N ASN A 279 -64.52 -25.98 -76.51
CA ASN A 279 -64.38 -25.59 -77.92
C ASN A 279 -63.72 -26.70 -78.78
N LYS A 280 -63.68 -27.93 -78.30
CA LYS A 280 -63.18 -29.11 -79.01
C LYS A 280 -64.31 -30.10 -79.23
#